data_AF-A0A1F9N7E2-F1
#
_entry.id   AF-A0A1F9N7E2-F1
#
_cell.length_a   1.000
_cell.length_b   1.000
_cell.length_c   1.000
_cell.angle_alpha   90.00
_cell.angle_beta   90.00
_cell.angle_gamma   90.00
#
_symmetry.space_group_name_H-M   'P 1'
#
loop_
_entity.id
_entity.type
_entity.pdbx_description
1 polymer ?
#
loop_
_entity_poly.entity_id
_entity_poly.type
_entity_poly.pdbx_seq_one_letter_code
_entity_poly.pdbx_strand_id
1 'polypeptide(L)'
;VPSKTDNDLTIDWLYVPPTVECKNLVIISSGIHGPEGFVGSAAQQVFLRETFPTLDLKETGVLLVHGINPWGYRHHRRVTENNVDLNRNFLLDESQFAAKPNPGYEKIQRYGRVKRPVRGVFGAVWRMIMATVVSLLSLGSKNAAGTAIGGGQYRDPKALFFGGNKYEPQSQAVGELIRKRTADFDNVLLLDVHTGVGEKNKLHMMTGMNRQSSNAADRPSRAAMEELLNDGEVAGKHIWNEPTDDDAYRTYGDFIDYVAQMVPKTSRVIPITMEFGTRGDSMGQLLYAGTLAQLENRGFHEGYGKGRRGRKLQREVPEKYMQMFLPKDPAWRESMLGHCRYVFEDVVKNRFCGLVAG
;
A
#
# COMPACT_ATOMS: atom_id res chain seq x y z
N VAL A 1 10.74 -13.96 9.58
CA VAL A 1 9.31 -14.23 9.29
C VAL A 1 9.15 -15.71 9.08
N PRO A 2 8.35 -16.42 9.90
CA PRO A 2 8.08 -17.84 9.70
C PRO A 2 7.49 -18.07 8.30
N SER A 3 7.95 -19.11 7.61
CA SER A 3 7.40 -19.52 6.32
C SER A 3 7.42 -21.05 6.19
N LYS A 4 6.47 -21.57 5.43
CA LYS A 4 6.39 -22.99 5.07
C LYS A 4 7.28 -23.36 3.88
N THR A 5 7.64 -22.37 3.05
CA THR A 5 8.34 -22.58 1.78
C THR A 5 9.77 -22.06 1.78
N ASP A 6 10.13 -21.22 2.74
CA ASP A 6 11.39 -20.49 2.80
C ASP A 6 11.95 -20.51 4.23
N ASN A 7 13.28 -20.43 4.39
CA ASN A 7 13.96 -20.58 5.68
C ASN A 7 14.73 -19.33 6.14
N ASP A 8 14.76 -18.28 5.33
CA ASP A 8 15.67 -17.12 5.48
C ASP A 8 14.97 -15.77 5.33
N LEU A 9 13.64 -15.72 5.46
CA LEU A 9 12.88 -14.49 5.27
C LEU A 9 13.00 -13.55 6.48
N THR A 10 13.52 -12.34 6.27
CA THR A 10 13.64 -11.28 7.30
C THR A 10 12.86 -10.03 6.91
N ILE A 11 12.49 -9.23 7.91
CA ILE A 11 12.08 -7.83 7.73
C ILE A 11 13.23 -7.03 8.32
N ASP A 12 13.89 -6.23 7.50
CA ASP A 12 15.03 -5.44 7.94
C ASP A 12 14.54 -4.07 8.39
N TRP A 13 15.10 -3.54 9.48
CA TRP A 13 14.80 -2.19 9.94
C TRP A 13 16.04 -1.51 10.49
N LEU A 14 16.07 -0.19 10.34
CA LEU A 14 17.10 0.69 10.88
C LEU A 14 16.41 1.73 11.75
N TYR A 15 16.84 1.86 13.00
CA TYR A 15 16.41 2.93 13.89
C TYR A 15 17.61 3.78 14.28
N VAL A 16 17.51 5.09 14.05
CA VAL A 16 18.47 6.09 14.49
C VAL A 16 17.73 7.01 15.46
N PRO A 17 18.04 6.98 16.76
CA PRO A 17 17.40 7.86 17.73
C PRO A 17 17.89 9.31 17.57
N PRO A 18 17.10 10.30 18.01
CA PRO A 18 17.60 11.64 18.20
C PRO A 18 18.68 11.67 19.30
N THR A 19 19.51 12.69 19.27
CA THR A 19 20.67 12.86 20.16
C THR A 19 20.38 13.75 21.36
N VAL A 20 19.28 14.52 21.34
CA VAL A 20 18.88 15.44 22.41
C VAL A 20 17.47 15.15 22.91
N GLU A 21 16.46 15.22 22.04
CA GLU A 21 15.04 15.11 22.43
C GLU A 21 14.21 14.32 21.40
N CYS A 22 13.23 13.56 21.88
CA CYS A 22 12.31 12.79 21.03
C CYS A 22 11.15 13.66 20.52
N LYS A 23 11.44 14.62 19.64
CA LYS A 23 10.41 15.51 19.09
C LYS A 23 9.78 14.98 17.81
N ASN A 24 10.60 14.64 16.82
CA ASN A 24 10.14 14.23 15.49
C ASN A 24 10.60 12.80 15.19
N LEU A 25 9.71 11.95 14.68
CA LEU A 25 10.06 10.64 14.14
C LEU A 25 9.64 10.55 12.67
N VAL A 26 10.62 10.31 11.80
CA VAL A 26 10.39 10.00 10.38
C VAL A 26 10.42 8.48 10.20
N ILE A 27 9.31 7.91 9.76
CA ILE A 27 9.17 6.50 9.42
C ILE A 27 9.05 6.36 7.90
N ILE A 28 9.89 5.53 7.27
CA ILE A 28 9.76 5.18 5.86
C ILE A 28 9.62 3.67 5.73
N SER A 29 8.45 3.20 5.32
CA SER A 29 8.18 1.78 5.12
C SER A 29 8.16 1.41 3.63
N SER A 30 8.51 0.15 3.36
CA SER A 30 8.43 -0.40 2.02
C SER A 30 8.02 -1.87 2.02
N GLY A 31 7.42 -2.28 0.89
CA GLY A 31 7.23 -3.69 0.57
C GLY A 31 6.17 -4.39 1.42
N ILE A 32 5.16 -3.67 1.91
CA ILE A 32 3.94 -4.32 2.45
C ILE A 32 3.28 -5.18 1.37
N HIS A 33 3.34 -4.72 0.12
CA HIS A 33 3.12 -5.53 -1.06
C HIS A 33 4.47 -5.89 -1.70
N GLY A 34 4.69 -7.19 -1.95
CA GLY A 34 5.98 -7.70 -2.42
C GLY A 34 6.60 -6.99 -3.64
N PRO A 35 5.91 -6.93 -4.79
CA PRO A 35 6.40 -6.27 -6.01
C PRO A 35 6.80 -4.80 -5.84
N GLU A 36 6.20 -4.11 -4.88
CA GLU A 36 6.43 -2.68 -4.61
C GLU A 36 7.69 -2.47 -3.76
N GLY A 37 8.16 -3.53 -3.08
CA GLY A 37 9.38 -3.51 -2.27
C GLY A 37 10.63 -3.12 -3.05
N PHE A 38 10.71 -3.41 -4.36
CA PHE A 38 11.82 -2.95 -5.20
C PHE A 38 11.88 -1.42 -5.32
N VAL A 39 10.72 -0.78 -5.49
CA VAL A 39 10.62 0.68 -5.60
C VAL A 39 10.82 1.33 -4.24
N GLY A 40 10.23 0.75 -3.19
CA GLY A 40 10.47 1.20 -1.82
C GLY A 40 11.93 1.06 -1.39
N SER A 41 12.65 0.02 -1.82
CA SER A 41 14.10 -0.10 -1.62
C SER A 41 14.85 1.06 -2.28
N ALA A 42 14.52 1.39 -3.53
CA ALA A 42 15.14 2.51 -4.24
C ALA A 42 14.85 3.85 -3.56
N ALA A 43 13.61 4.07 -3.10
CA ALA A 43 13.24 5.26 -2.34
C ALA A 43 14.04 5.38 -1.03
N GLN A 44 14.11 4.31 -0.23
CA GLN A 44 14.92 4.31 1.00
C GLN A 44 16.42 4.55 0.73
N GLN A 45 16.95 4.06 -0.39
CA GLN A 45 18.33 4.36 -0.79
C GLN A 45 18.55 5.83 -1.15
N VAL A 46 17.59 6.48 -1.84
CA VAL A 46 17.64 7.93 -2.10
C VAL A 46 17.66 8.68 -0.79
N PHE A 47 16.73 8.37 0.13
CA PHE A 47 16.68 8.99 1.45
C PHE A 47 18.02 8.86 2.20
N LEU A 48 18.56 7.64 2.29
CA LEU A 48 19.80 7.36 3.02
C LEU A 48 21.03 8.06 2.42
N ARG A 49 21.09 8.21 1.09
CA ARG A 49 22.24 8.80 0.40
C ARG A 49 22.19 10.32 0.35
N GLU A 50 20.99 10.88 0.17
CA GLU A 50 20.84 12.28 -0.22
C GLU A 50 20.30 13.14 0.94
N THR A 51 19.32 12.65 1.70
CA THR A 51 18.65 13.44 2.75
C THR A 51 19.19 13.16 4.14
N PHE A 52 19.30 11.88 4.52
CA PHE A 52 19.72 11.44 5.86
C PHE A 52 21.04 12.08 6.36
N PRO A 53 22.11 12.20 5.55
CA PRO A 53 23.37 12.80 6.00
C PRO A 53 23.27 14.28 6.39
N THR A 54 22.19 14.95 5.97
CA THR A 54 21.97 16.39 6.20
C THR A 54 20.80 16.67 7.15
N LEU A 55 20.21 15.61 7.74
CA LEU A 55 19.09 15.72 8.66
C LEU A 55 19.60 16.14 10.05
N ASP A 56 18.90 17.07 10.71
CA ASP A 56 19.22 17.42 12.10
C ASP A 56 18.71 16.33 13.05
N LEU A 57 19.65 15.54 13.58
CA LEU A 57 19.38 14.45 14.52
C LEU A 57 19.36 14.90 15.99
N LYS A 58 19.36 16.20 16.30
CA LYS A 58 19.16 16.66 17.70
C LYS A 58 17.77 16.28 18.20
N GLU A 59 16.76 16.62 17.42
CA GLU A 59 15.34 16.46 17.76
C GLU A 59 14.62 15.44 16.88
N THR A 60 15.31 14.88 15.87
CA THR A 60 14.70 13.95 14.89
C THR A 60 15.27 12.54 15.00
N GLY A 61 14.38 11.57 15.21
CA GLY A 61 14.64 10.14 15.01
C GLY A 61 14.22 9.68 13.63
N VAL A 62 14.84 8.59 13.15
CA VAL A 62 14.53 7.96 11.87
C VAL A 62 14.29 6.47 12.07
N LEU A 63 13.22 5.94 11.47
CA LEU A 63 12.92 4.51 11.38
C LEU A 63 12.68 4.11 9.93
N LEU A 64 13.56 3.27 9.38
CA LEU A 64 13.32 2.62 8.09
C LEU A 64 12.85 1.20 8.31
N VAL A 65 11.77 0.79 7.65
CA VAL A 65 11.28 -0.60 7.65
C VAL A 65 11.28 -1.11 6.22
N HIS A 66 12.10 -2.10 5.92
CA HIS A 66 12.29 -2.62 4.57
C HIS A 66 11.66 -4.00 4.41
N GLY A 67 10.90 -4.17 3.32
CA GLY A 67 10.39 -5.46 2.89
C GLY A 67 9.43 -6.10 3.89
N ILE A 68 8.39 -5.36 4.32
CA ILE A 68 7.40 -5.84 5.31
C ILE A 68 6.82 -7.22 4.94
N ASN A 69 6.63 -7.50 3.65
CA ASN A 69 6.23 -8.81 3.13
C ASN A 69 7.41 -9.48 2.38
N PRO A 70 8.37 -10.09 3.08
CA PRO A 70 9.56 -10.66 2.44
C PRO A 70 9.23 -11.87 1.57
N TRP A 71 8.20 -12.66 1.93
CA TRP A 71 7.72 -13.75 1.08
C TRP A 71 7.15 -13.23 -0.24
N GLY A 72 6.23 -12.25 -0.16
CA GLY A 72 5.66 -11.62 -1.35
C GLY A 72 6.73 -10.95 -2.21
N TYR A 73 7.75 -10.36 -1.57
CA TYR A 73 8.87 -9.75 -2.27
C TYR A 73 9.67 -10.80 -3.06
N ARG A 74 10.10 -11.90 -2.42
CA ARG A 74 10.82 -13.00 -3.07
C ARG A 74 10.01 -13.66 -4.20
N HIS A 75 8.71 -13.83 -4.00
CA HIS A 75 7.83 -14.57 -4.93
C HIS A 75 7.04 -13.66 -5.88
N HIS A 76 7.32 -12.34 -5.88
CA HIS A 76 6.65 -11.33 -6.70
C HIS A 76 5.11 -11.30 -6.57
N ARG A 77 4.60 -11.48 -5.35
CA ARG A 77 3.17 -11.43 -5.03
C ARG A 77 2.87 -10.32 -4.04
N ARG A 78 1.75 -9.62 -4.20
CA ARG A 78 1.33 -8.56 -3.25
C ARG A 78 1.01 -9.11 -1.86
N VAL A 79 0.58 -10.36 -1.78
CA VAL A 79 0.10 -11.04 -0.58
C VAL A 79 1.18 -11.90 0.08
N THR A 80 0.95 -12.35 1.31
CA THR A 80 1.82 -13.31 2.00
C THR A 80 1.67 -14.72 1.44
N GLU A 81 2.44 -15.69 1.97
CA GLU A 81 2.33 -17.11 1.61
C GLU A 81 0.94 -17.69 1.84
N ASN A 82 0.19 -17.12 2.80
CA ASN A 82 -1.18 -17.52 3.13
C ASN A 82 -2.23 -16.79 2.30
N ASN A 83 -1.80 -16.08 1.24
CA ASN A 83 -2.64 -15.25 0.38
C ASN A 83 -3.30 -14.07 1.13
N VAL A 84 -2.71 -13.65 2.24
CA VAL A 84 -3.17 -12.50 3.02
C VAL A 84 -2.61 -11.20 2.44
N ASP A 85 -3.47 -10.26 2.15
CA ASP A 85 -3.11 -8.86 1.91
C ASP A 85 -2.77 -8.21 3.26
N LEU A 86 -1.48 -7.97 3.50
CA LEU A 86 -1.03 -7.35 4.76
C LEU A 86 -1.67 -5.99 4.99
N ASN A 87 -1.99 -5.25 3.92
CA ASN A 87 -2.67 -3.96 4.03
C ASN A 87 -4.17 -4.10 4.33
N ARG A 88 -4.61 -5.29 4.76
CA ARG A 88 -5.92 -5.58 5.37
C ARG A 88 -5.77 -6.37 6.69
N ASN A 89 -4.55 -6.65 7.12
CA ASN A 89 -4.28 -7.51 8.28
C ASN A 89 -3.85 -6.72 9.52
N PHE A 90 -3.49 -5.44 9.37
CA PHE A 90 -3.12 -4.55 10.47
C PHE A 90 -4.37 -4.06 11.23
N LEU A 91 -4.95 -4.93 12.04
CA LEU A 91 -6.14 -4.66 12.86
C LEU A 91 -5.74 -4.46 14.34
N LEU A 92 -6.39 -3.53 15.04
CA LEU A 92 -6.15 -3.34 16.49
C LEU A 92 -6.77 -4.45 17.34
N ASP A 93 -7.84 -5.07 16.86
CA ASP A 93 -8.59 -6.10 17.58
C ASP A 93 -8.78 -7.33 16.68
N GLU A 94 -8.36 -8.49 17.18
CA GLU A 94 -8.45 -9.77 16.48
C GLU A 94 -9.91 -10.17 16.18
N SER A 95 -10.86 -9.73 17.01
CA SER A 95 -12.30 -9.97 16.78
C SER A 95 -12.79 -9.42 15.43
N GLN A 96 -12.08 -8.41 14.90
CA GLN A 96 -12.41 -7.77 13.63
C GLN A 96 -12.19 -8.68 12.42
N PHE A 97 -11.41 -9.77 12.53
CA PHE A 97 -11.29 -10.77 11.47
C PHE A 97 -12.61 -11.53 11.25
N ALA A 98 -13.39 -11.76 12.31
CA ALA A 98 -14.68 -12.45 12.23
C ALA A 98 -15.85 -11.53 11.86
N ALA A 99 -15.74 -10.24 12.19
CA ALA A 99 -16.87 -9.31 12.23
C ALA A 99 -17.17 -8.53 10.93
N LYS A 100 -16.45 -8.77 9.83
CA LYS A 100 -16.50 -7.88 8.65
C LYS A 100 -17.03 -8.57 7.39
N PRO A 101 -18.35 -8.78 7.26
CA PRO A 101 -18.94 -9.01 5.95
C PRO A 101 -18.69 -7.78 5.07
N ASN A 102 -18.30 -8.01 3.82
CA ASN A 102 -18.24 -6.97 2.80
C ASN A 102 -19.23 -7.35 1.70
N PRO A 103 -20.53 -7.04 1.87
CA PRO A 103 -21.57 -7.44 0.92
C PRO A 103 -21.30 -6.89 -0.49
N GLY A 104 -20.65 -5.73 -0.59
CA GLY A 104 -20.24 -5.17 -1.88
C GLY A 104 -19.20 -6.05 -2.57
N TYR A 105 -18.20 -6.51 -1.84
CA TYR A 105 -17.20 -7.44 -2.36
C TYR A 105 -17.83 -8.78 -2.74
N GLU A 106 -18.76 -9.30 -1.93
CA GLU A 106 -19.43 -10.58 -2.19
C GLU A 106 -20.18 -10.59 -3.53
N LYS A 107 -20.81 -9.46 -3.90
CA LYS A 107 -21.51 -9.30 -5.19
C LYS A 107 -20.56 -9.43 -6.40
N ILE A 108 -19.31 -8.98 -6.26
CA ILE A 108 -18.31 -9.01 -7.34
C ILE A 108 -17.43 -10.27 -7.30
N GLN A 109 -17.22 -10.88 -6.12
CA GLN A 109 -16.32 -12.01 -5.90
C GLN A 109 -16.64 -13.21 -6.79
N ARG A 110 -17.93 -13.47 -7.05
CA ARG A 110 -18.37 -14.58 -7.92
C ARG A 110 -17.81 -14.52 -9.34
N TYR A 111 -17.46 -13.32 -9.81
CA TYR A 111 -16.79 -13.12 -11.11
C TYR A 111 -15.26 -13.18 -10.97
N GLY A 112 -14.75 -12.88 -9.78
CA GLY A 112 -13.34 -12.89 -9.38
C GLY A 112 -12.73 -14.28 -9.14
N ARG A 113 -13.48 -15.21 -8.52
CA ARG A 113 -12.96 -16.51 -8.05
C ARG A 113 -13.34 -17.65 -9.01
N VAL A 114 -12.35 -18.27 -9.65
CA VAL A 114 -12.56 -19.38 -10.59
C VAL A 114 -11.70 -20.58 -10.19
N LYS A 115 -12.34 -21.65 -9.72
CA LYS A 115 -11.70 -22.89 -9.20
C LYS A 115 -11.28 -23.87 -10.32
N ARG A 116 -10.46 -23.41 -11.27
CA ARG A 116 -9.92 -24.24 -12.36
C ARG A 116 -8.65 -23.62 -12.94
N PRO A 117 -7.73 -24.38 -13.56
CA PRO A 117 -6.48 -23.84 -14.08
C PRO A 117 -6.66 -22.72 -15.11
N VAL A 118 -5.71 -21.80 -15.17
CA VAL A 118 -5.67 -20.72 -16.18
C VAL A 118 -5.39 -21.31 -17.57
N ARG A 119 -6.36 -21.21 -18.48
CA ARG A 119 -6.26 -21.72 -19.87
C ARG A 119 -6.18 -20.61 -20.94
N GLY A 120 -6.48 -19.37 -20.55
CA GLY A 120 -6.43 -18.22 -21.45
C GLY A 120 -6.88 -16.93 -20.76
N VAL A 121 -6.52 -15.80 -21.39
CA VAL A 121 -6.75 -14.44 -20.87
C VAL A 121 -8.17 -13.94 -21.18
N PHE A 122 -8.72 -14.28 -22.36
CA PHE A 122 -10.03 -13.80 -22.82
C PHE A 122 -11.16 -14.04 -21.81
N GLY A 123 -11.21 -15.24 -21.24
CA GLY A 123 -12.22 -15.54 -20.22
C GLY A 123 -12.04 -14.76 -18.92
N ALA A 124 -10.82 -14.35 -18.57
CA ALA A 124 -10.57 -13.50 -17.40
C ALA A 124 -10.98 -12.05 -17.68
N VAL A 125 -10.68 -11.53 -18.88
CA VAL A 125 -11.14 -10.21 -19.33
C VAL A 125 -12.66 -10.10 -19.26
N TRP A 126 -13.39 -11.06 -19.85
CA TRP A 126 -14.86 -11.06 -19.80
C TRP A 126 -15.40 -11.11 -18.37
N ARG A 127 -14.78 -11.88 -17.49
CA ARG A 127 -15.16 -11.91 -16.07
C ARG A 127 -14.94 -10.58 -15.39
N MET A 128 -13.83 -9.91 -15.69
CA MET A 128 -13.54 -8.60 -15.14
C MET A 128 -14.55 -7.56 -15.64
N ILE A 129 -14.88 -7.56 -16.93
CA ILE A 129 -15.95 -6.72 -17.49
C ILE A 129 -17.27 -6.97 -16.75
N MET A 130 -17.66 -8.23 -16.58
CA MET A 130 -18.90 -8.56 -15.86
C MET A 130 -18.84 -8.15 -14.37
N ALA A 131 -17.69 -8.31 -13.73
CA ALA A 131 -17.47 -7.85 -12.36
C ALA A 131 -17.68 -6.33 -12.26
N THR A 132 -17.08 -5.56 -13.17
CA THR A 132 -17.23 -4.10 -13.24
C THR A 132 -18.68 -3.71 -13.50
N VAL A 133 -19.36 -4.30 -14.48
CA VAL A 133 -20.77 -4.01 -14.79
C VAL A 133 -21.66 -4.28 -13.58
N VAL A 134 -21.51 -5.44 -12.94
CA VAL A 134 -22.30 -5.78 -11.74
C VAL A 134 -21.97 -4.84 -10.59
N SER A 135 -20.70 -4.48 -10.41
CA SER A 135 -20.28 -3.54 -9.39
C SER A 135 -20.97 -2.20 -9.56
N LEU A 136 -20.99 -1.65 -10.78
CA LEU A 136 -21.64 -0.37 -11.08
C LEU A 136 -23.16 -0.45 -10.89
N LEU A 137 -23.81 -1.50 -11.38
CA LEU A 137 -25.27 -1.66 -11.28
C LEU A 137 -25.75 -1.94 -9.84
N SER A 138 -24.97 -2.69 -9.06
CA SER A 138 -25.40 -3.18 -7.74
C SER A 138 -24.97 -2.32 -6.56
N LEU A 139 -24.01 -1.41 -6.78
CA LEU A 139 -23.47 -0.49 -5.79
C LEU A 139 -23.74 0.98 -6.14
N GLY A 140 -24.28 1.26 -7.33
CA GLY A 140 -24.79 2.58 -7.72
C GLY A 140 -23.74 3.56 -8.24
N SER A 141 -22.45 3.36 -7.91
CA SER A 141 -21.36 4.23 -8.39
C SER A 141 -20.02 3.48 -8.52
N LYS A 142 -19.08 4.06 -9.28
CA LYS A 142 -17.66 3.63 -9.33
C LYS A 142 -17.03 3.65 -7.92
N ASN A 143 -17.54 4.55 -7.12
CA ASN A 143 -17.09 4.97 -5.81
C ASN A 143 -17.52 3.99 -4.71
N ALA A 144 -18.73 3.47 -4.80
CA ALA A 144 -19.13 2.33 -3.99
C ALA A 144 -18.42 1.02 -4.45
N ALA A 145 -18.14 0.88 -5.74
CA ALA A 145 -17.46 -0.28 -6.32
C ALA A 145 -16.02 -0.44 -5.84
N GLY A 146 -15.20 0.61 -5.92
CA GLY A 146 -13.86 0.50 -5.34
C GLY A 146 -13.87 0.51 -3.81
N THR A 147 -14.93 0.99 -3.12
CA THR A 147 -15.04 0.88 -1.65
C THR A 147 -15.19 -0.58 -1.28
N ALA A 148 -16.04 -1.29 -2.01
CA ALA A 148 -16.20 -2.72 -1.86
C ALA A 148 -14.90 -3.49 -2.14
N ILE A 149 -14.17 -3.17 -3.22
CA ILE A 149 -12.91 -3.84 -3.54
C ILE A 149 -11.82 -3.49 -2.51
N GLY A 150 -11.68 -2.19 -2.24
CA GLY A 150 -10.73 -1.59 -1.33
C GLY A 150 -10.94 -2.05 0.11
N GLY A 151 -12.16 -2.25 0.59
CA GLY A 151 -12.42 -2.78 1.94
C GLY A 151 -11.88 -4.19 2.18
N GLY A 152 -11.52 -4.92 1.12
CA GLY A 152 -11.05 -6.31 1.21
C GLY A 152 -12.14 -7.27 1.68
N GLN A 153 -11.76 -8.49 2.04
CA GLN A 153 -12.67 -9.54 2.48
C GLN A 153 -11.96 -10.54 3.41
N TYR A 154 -12.72 -11.24 4.24
CA TYR A 154 -12.17 -12.12 5.29
C TYR A 154 -12.78 -13.54 5.24
N ARG A 155 -13.40 -13.92 4.12
CA ARG A 155 -14.17 -15.18 3.99
C ARG A 155 -13.52 -16.23 3.10
N ASP A 156 -13.01 -15.85 1.93
CA ASP A 156 -12.37 -16.79 0.98
C ASP A 156 -10.86 -16.60 1.01
N PRO A 157 -10.09 -17.50 1.64
CA PRO A 157 -8.64 -17.37 1.75
C PRO A 157 -7.90 -17.44 0.39
N LYS A 158 -8.59 -17.83 -0.69
CA LYS A 158 -8.00 -17.93 -2.04
C LYS A 158 -8.52 -16.86 -3.00
N ALA A 159 -9.33 -15.91 -2.53
CA ALA A 159 -9.77 -14.76 -3.31
C ALA A 159 -8.82 -13.57 -3.14
N LEU A 160 -8.94 -12.58 -4.03
CA LEU A 160 -8.15 -11.35 -3.94
C LEU A 160 -8.52 -10.55 -2.69
N PHE A 161 -7.60 -9.72 -2.19
CA PHE A 161 -7.84 -8.81 -1.07
C PHE A 161 -8.30 -9.55 0.21
N PHE A 162 -7.85 -10.79 0.41
CA PHE A 162 -8.12 -11.53 1.63
C PHE A 162 -7.32 -10.95 2.80
N GLY A 163 -7.97 -10.46 3.85
CA GLY A 163 -7.28 -9.84 5.00
C GLY A 163 -6.79 -10.82 6.05
N GLY A 164 -7.00 -12.13 5.88
CA GLY A 164 -6.64 -13.14 6.87
C GLY A 164 -7.80 -13.53 7.77
N ASN A 165 -7.55 -14.46 8.69
CA ASN A 165 -8.47 -14.86 9.75
C ASN A 165 -7.84 -14.72 11.16
N LYS A 166 -6.61 -14.23 11.19
CA LYS A 166 -5.77 -13.93 12.35
C LYS A 166 -4.63 -13.04 11.87
N TYR A 167 -3.84 -12.52 12.79
CA TYR A 167 -2.64 -11.78 12.44
C TYR A 167 -1.61 -12.64 11.70
N GLU A 168 -1.04 -12.09 10.64
CA GLU A 168 0.20 -12.59 10.06
C GLU A 168 1.37 -12.18 10.97
N PRO A 169 2.42 -13.01 11.11
CA PRO A 169 3.59 -12.69 11.94
C PRO A 169 4.22 -11.32 11.65
N GLN A 170 4.16 -10.90 10.38
CA GLN A 170 4.65 -9.61 9.89
C GLN A 170 3.90 -8.46 10.55
N SER A 171 2.57 -8.51 10.57
CA SER A 171 1.74 -7.45 11.15
C SER A 171 1.97 -7.32 12.66
N GLN A 172 2.17 -8.43 13.36
CA GLN A 172 2.51 -8.41 14.79
C GLN A 172 3.89 -7.80 15.04
N ALA A 173 4.92 -8.28 14.34
CA ALA A 173 6.30 -7.83 14.54
C ALA A 173 6.49 -6.36 14.16
N VAL A 174 5.94 -5.93 13.02
CA VAL A 174 6.00 -4.53 12.60
C VAL A 174 5.15 -3.65 13.52
N GLY A 175 3.97 -4.11 13.92
CA GLY A 175 3.12 -3.38 14.86
C GLY A 175 3.80 -3.15 16.20
N GLU A 176 4.46 -4.16 16.77
CA GLU A 176 5.23 -4.03 18.00
C GLU A 176 6.41 -3.05 17.85
N LEU A 177 7.15 -3.14 16.74
CA LEU A 177 8.25 -2.23 16.43
C LEU A 177 7.76 -0.78 16.37
N ILE A 178 6.71 -0.50 15.60
CA ILE A 178 6.16 0.85 15.46
C ILE A 178 5.70 1.36 16.82
N ARG A 179 4.89 0.60 17.56
CA ARG A 179 4.42 0.98 18.91
C ARG A 179 5.56 1.36 19.85
N LYS A 180 6.63 0.56 19.84
CA LYS A 180 7.79 0.79 20.70
C LYS A 180 8.55 2.05 20.30
N ARG A 181 8.67 2.32 19.00
CA ARG A 181 9.49 3.45 18.50
C ARG A 181 8.75 4.77 18.49
N THR A 182 7.42 4.77 18.48
CA THR A 182 6.62 6.00 18.46
C THR A 182 6.20 6.50 19.83
N ALA A 183 6.43 5.72 20.90
CA ALA A 183 5.87 5.99 22.24
C ALA A 183 6.28 7.36 22.83
N ASP A 184 7.51 7.80 22.55
CA ASP A 184 8.10 8.97 23.19
C ASP A 184 8.19 10.20 22.25
N PHE A 185 7.58 10.14 21.06
CA PHE A 185 7.68 11.20 20.07
C PHE A 185 6.44 12.08 20.01
N ASP A 186 6.64 13.41 19.96
CA ASP A 186 5.56 14.38 19.81
C ASP A 186 4.97 14.37 18.40
N ASN A 187 5.81 14.23 17.37
CA ASN A 187 5.40 14.24 15.97
C ASN A 187 5.90 12.98 15.26
N VAL A 188 5.01 12.31 14.51
CA VAL A 188 5.34 11.11 13.75
C VAL A 188 4.89 11.30 12.29
N LEU A 189 5.85 11.29 11.36
CA LEU A 189 5.59 11.22 9.92
C LEU A 189 5.82 9.79 9.45
N LEU A 190 4.81 9.16 8.88
CA LEU A 190 4.95 7.85 8.23
C LEU A 190 4.80 8.02 6.72
N LEU A 191 5.80 7.57 5.97
CA LEU A 191 5.78 7.47 4.50
C LEU A 191 5.81 5.99 4.10
N ASP A 192 4.67 5.47 3.62
CA ASP A 192 4.56 4.10 3.13
C ASP A 192 4.62 4.08 1.60
N VAL A 193 5.64 3.43 1.02
CA VAL A 193 5.90 3.48 -0.42
C VAL A 193 5.16 2.38 -1.17
N HIS A 194 4.28 2.78 -2.09
CA HIS A 194 3.48 1.92 -2.97
C HIS A 194 3.67 2.29 -4.44
N THR A 195 3.30 1.37 -5.32
CA THR A 195 3.18 1.64 -6.76
C THR A 195 1.99 0.89 -7.36
N GLY A 196 1.56 1.36 -8.53
CA GLY A 196 0.60 0.67 -9.38
C GLY A 196 -0.62 1.49 -9.75
N VAL A 197 -1.22 2.21 -8.79
CA VAL A 197 -2.45 2.97 -8.99
C VAL A 197 -2.14 4.44 -9.32
N GLY A 198 -3.00 5.06 -10.14
CA GLY A 198 -2.92 6.48 -10.48
C GLY A 198 -2.24 6.78 -11.82
N GLU A 199 -2.23 8.06 -12.14
CA GLU A 199 -1.65 8.59 -13.37
C GLU A 199 -0.17 8.21 -13.54
N LYS A 200 0.21 7.78 -14.75
CA LYS A 200 1.59 7.38 -15.05
C LYS A 200 2.55 8.57 -14.80
N ASN A 201 3.68 8.30 -14.14
CA ASN A 201 4.73 9.28 -13.80
C ASN A 201 4.32 10.34 -12.77
N LYS A 202 3.17 10.17 -12.10
CA LYS A 202 2.72 11.04 -11.00
C LYS A 202 2.87 10.32 -9.67
N LEU A 203 3.18 11.09 -8.62
CA LEU A 203 3.15 10.65 -7.23
C LEU A 203 1.83 11.11 -6.63
N HIS A 204 1.06 10.18 -6.08
CA HIS A 204 -0.16 10.46 -5.35
C HIS A 204 0.13 10.27 -3.87
N MET A 205 0.08 11.35 -3.08
CA MET A 205 0.18 11.26 -1.63
C MET A 205 -1.21 11.18 -1.02
N MET A 206 -1.42 10.19 -0.16
CA MET A 206 -2.72 9.91 0.43
C MET A 206 -2.57 9.64 1.93
N THR A 207 -3.35 10.30 2.77
CA THR A 207 -3.41 9.96 4.20
C THR A 207 -4.52 8.95 4.51
N GLY A 208 -4.39 8.34 5.68
CA GLY A 208 -5.31 7.39 6.25
C GLY A 208 -5.92 7.94 7.54
N MET A 209 -7.24 8.04 7.60
CA MET A 209 -8.13 7.21 8.43
C MET A 209 -9.57 7.63 8.20
N ASN A 210 -10.39 6.70 7.67
CA ASN A 210 -11.72 6.96 7.12
C ASN A 210 -11.80 8.23 6.26
N ARG A 211 -11.54 8.06 4.96
CA ARG A 211 -11.78 9.10 3.95
C ARG A 211 -13.25 9.60 3.88
N GLN A 212 -14.17 9.00 4.65
CA GLN A 212 -15.59 9.36 4.78
C GLN A 212 -16.05 9.51 6.26
N SER A 213 -15.14 9.59 7.23
CA SER A 213 -15.56 9.71 8.63
C SER A 213 -15.97 11.14 8.95
N SER A 214 -17.22 11.29 9.36
CA SER A 214 -17.74 12.50 9.99
C SER A 214 -17.20 12.72 11.41
N ASN A 215 -16.36 11.81 11.93
CA ASN A 215 -15.90 11.83 13.31
C ASN A 215 -14.78 12.87 13.47
N ALA A 216 -14.97 13.81 14.40
CA ALA A 216 -14.05 14.94 14.60
C ALA A 216 -12.62 14.52 14.98
N ALA A 217 -12.43 13.29 15.48
CA ALA A 217 -11.14 12.73 15.84
C ALA A 217 -10.27 12.31 14.62
N ASP A 218 -10.85 12.17 13.42
CA ASP A 218 -10.15 11.71 12.20
C ASP A 218 -9.64 12.90 11.34
N ARG A 219 -10.15 14.11 11.59
CA ARG A 219 -9.73 15.37 10.92
C ARG A 219 -8.28 15.84 11.19
N PRO A 220 -7.67 15.60 12.37
CA PRO A 220 -6.34 16.14 12.67
C PRO A 220 -5.21 15.64 11.75
N SER A 221 -5.20 14.35 11.38
CA SER A 221 -4.14 13.80 10.51
C SER A 221 -4.23 14.33 9.07
N ARG A 222 -5.45 14.57 8.57
CA ARG A 222 -5.66 15.19 7.26
C ARG A 222 -5.26 16.65 7.23
N ALA A 223 -5.74 17.45 8.18
CA ALA A 223 -5.34 18.85 8.28
C ALA A 223 -3.82 18.98 8.46
N ALA A 224 -3.21 18.09 9.25
CA ALA A 224 -1.76 18.07 9.43
C ALA A 224 -0.99 17.69 8.16
N MET A 225 -1.55 16.82 7.31
CA MET A 225 -0.99 16.51 5.99
C MET A 225 -1.14 17.70 5.04
N GLU A 226 -2.32 18.31 4.97
CA GLU A 226 -2.58 19.49 4.13
C GLU A 226 -1.66 20.66 4.50
N GLU A 227 -1.50 20.93 5.80
CA GLU A 227 -0.54 21.90 6.33
C GLU A 227 0.90 21.55 5.91
N LEU A 228 1.31 20.29 6.07
CA LEU A 228 2.65 19.83 5.70
C LEU A 228 2.91 19.97 4.19
N LEU A 229 1.90 19.69 3.37
CA LEU A 229 2.01 19.73 1.91
C LEU A 229 1.82 21.13 1.31
N ASN A 230 1.28 22.08 2.09
CA ASN A 230 1.04 23.48 1.72
C ASN A 230 0.18 23.63 0.46
N ASP A 231 -1.11 23.87 0.68
CA ASP A 231 -2.21 23.90 -0.30
C ASP A 231 -1.79 24.43 -1.69
N GLY A 232 -1.70 23.53 -2.68
CA GLY A 232 -1.75 23.86 -4.11
C GLY A 232 -0.46 24.20 -4.88
N GLU A 233 0.67 24.54 -4.25
CA GLU A 233 1.89 24.86 -5.02
C GLU A 233 2.99 23.81 -4.87
N VAL A 234 2.89 22.76 -5.68
CA VAL A 234 4.08 21.99 -6.04
C VAL A 234 4.24 21.87 -7.56
N ALA A 235 5.02 22.80 -8.11
CA ALA A 235 5.82 22.70 -9.33
C ALA A 235 5.37 21.67 -10.40
N GLY A 236 4.13 21.75 -10.90
CA GLY A 236 3.63 20.91 -12.00
C GLY A 236 3.57 19.39 -11.74
N LYS A 237 3.83 18.97 -10.49
CA LYS A 237 3.77 17.59 -10.02
C LYS A 237 2.49 17.50 -9.18
N HIS A 238 1.37 17.12 -9.79
CA HIS A 238 0.14 16.81 -9.05
C HIS A 238 0.49 15.90 -7.89
N ILE A 239 0.51 16.47 -6.69
CA ILE A 239 1.05 15.87 -5.47
C ILE A 239 -0.07 15.39 -4.56
N TRP A 240 -1.29 15.77 -4.93
CA TRP A 240 -2.51 15.41 -4.28
C TRP A 240 -3.63 15.54 -5.31
N ASN A 241 -4.20 14.40 -5.70
CA ASN A 241 -5.57 14.37 -6.18
C ASN A 241 -6.33 13.78 -5.01
N GLU A 242 -7.03 14.62 -4.25
CA GLU A 242 -8.09 14.15 -3.39
C GLU A 242 -8.95 13.20 -4.23
N PRO A 243 -9.16 11.94 -3.80
CA PRO A 243 -10.41 11.33 -4.17
C PRO A 243 -11.46 12.28 -3.62
N THR A 244 -12.39 12.77 -4.44
CA THR A 244 -13.58 13.46 -3.92
C THR A 244 -14.18 12.61 -2.79
N ASP A 245 -14.98 13.18 -1.88
CA ASP A 245 -15.67 12.37 -0.83
C ASP A 245 -16.38 11.12 -1.42
N ASP A 246 -16.73 11.19 -2.71
CA ASP A 246 -17.18 10.06 -3.49
C ASP A 246 -16.03 9.09 -3.89
N ASP A 247 -14.87 9.51 -4.42
CA ASP A 247 -13.80 8.60 -4.93
C ASP A 247 -13.00 7.84 -3.84
N ALA A 248 -13.28 8.13 -2.57
CA ALA A 248 -12.52 7.70 -1.41
C ALA A 248 -13.03 6.38 -0.80
N TYR A 249 -12.35 5.28 -1.11
CA TYR A 249 -12.73 3.92 -0.67
C TYR A 249 -12.36 3.61 0.80
N ARG A 250 -13.30 3.15 1.63
CA ARG A 250 -13.04 2.71 3.02
C ARG A 250 -12.26 1.40 3.06
N THR A 251 -11.01 1.45 3.53
CA THR A 251 -10.18 0.28 3.83
C THR A 251 -10.35 -0.15 5.29
N TYR A 252 -10.13 -1.42 5.57
CA TYR A 252 -10.08 -1.95 6.93
C TYR A 252 -8.79 -2.72 7.11
N GLY A 253 -8.04 -2.38 8.15
CA GLY A 253 -6.78 -3.05 8.47
C GLY A 253 -5.61 -2.63 7.58
N ASP A 254 -5.69 -1.45 6.98
CA ASP A 254 -4.54 -0.86 6.29
C ASP A 254 -3.51 -0.33 7.29
N PHE A 255 -2.26 -0.33 6.85
CA PHE A 255 -1.10 -0.11 7.69
C PHE A 255 -1.01 1.33 8.19
N ILE A 256 -1.32 2.30 7.33
CA ILE A 256 -1.21 3.72 7.69
C ILE A 256 -2.28 4.11 8.71
N ASP A 257 -3.50 3.58 8.59
CA ASP A 257 -4.58 3.73 9.58
C ASP A 257 -4.22 3.04 10.90
N TYR A 258 -3.61 1.85 10.83
CA TYR A 258 -3.17 1.13 12.02
C TYR A 258 -2.14 1.92 12.82
N VAL A 259 -1.15 2.53 12.15
CA VAL A 259 -0.12 3.34 12.83
C VAL A 259 -0.76 4.56 13.50
N ALA A 260 -1.59 5.32 12.79
CA ALA A 260 -2.22 6.49 13.40
C ALA A 260 -3.18 6.15 14.56
N GLN A 261 -3.78 4.95 14.56
CA GLN A 261 -4.63 4.49 15.67
C GLN A 261 -3.84 4.05 16.89
N MET A 262 -2.64 3.52 16.68
CA MET A 262 -1.83 2.87 17.71
C MET A 262 -0.90 3.84 18.43
N VAL A 263 -0.44 4.89 17.76
CA VAL A 263 0.42 5.92 18.34
C VAL A 263 -0.36 6.68 19.44
N PRO A 264 0.30 7.10 20.55
CA PRO A 264 -0.38 7.84 21.62
C PRO A 264 -1.16 9.05 21.09
N LYS A 265 -2.36 9.29 21.65
CA LYS A 265 -3.21 10.43 21.28
C LYS A 265 -2.58 11.80 21.56
N THR A 266 -1.53 11.84 22.36
CA THR A 266 -0.73 13.05 22.64
C THR A 266 0.18 13.42 21.48
N SER A 267 0.51 12.47 20.60
CA SER A 267 1.38 12.70 19.46
C SER A 267 0.58 13.14 18.22
N ARG A 268 1.14 14.07 17.45
CA ARG A 268 0.67 14.42 16.11
C ARG A 268 1.17 13.38 15.11
N VAL A 269 0.26 12.67 14.44
CA VAL A 269 0.62 11.64 13.44
C VAL A 269 0.16 12.03 12.06
N ILE A 270 1.11 12.01 11.11
CA ILE A 270 0.90 12.29 9.70
C ILE A 270 1.24 11.02 8.91
N PRO A 271 0.29 10.10 8.72
CA PRO A 271 0.52 8.90 7.95
C PRO A 271 0.21 9.16 6.47
N ILE A 272 1.14 8.83 5.58
CA ILE A 272 1.04 9.09 4.14
C ILE A 272 1.45 7.83 3.37
N THR A 273 0.56 7.35 2.49
CA THR A 273 0.93 6.47 1.37
C THR A 273 1.50 7.33 0.25
N MET A 274 2.71 7.00 -0.19
CA MET A 274 3.34 7.48 -1.41
C MET A 274 3.05 6.50 -2.54
N GLU A 275 2.06 6.77 -3.39
CA GLU A 275 1.66 5.89 -4.48
C GLU A 275 2.20 6.42 -5.83
N PHE A 276 3.14 5.69 -6.44
CA PHE A 276 3.65 6.03 -7.77
C PHE A 276 2.84 5.36 -8.88
N GLY A 277 2.16 6.17 -9.69
CA GLY A 277 1.35 5.68 -10.79
C GLY A 277 2.20 5.13 -11.94
N THR A 278 1.88 3.92 -12.40
CA THR A 278 2.70 3.16 -13.35
C THR A 278 2.13 3.08 -14.76
N ARG A 279 0.79 2.95 -14.88
CA ARG A 279 0.12 2.64 -16.14
C ARG A 279 -0.96 3.64 -16.55
N GLY A 280 -1.36 4.53 -15.65
CA GLY A 280 -2.50 5.43 -15.82
C GLY A 280 -3.78 4.89 -15.16
N ASP A 281 -4.79 5.75 -15.13
CA ASP A 281 -6.02 5.63 -14.35
C ASP A 281 -7.28 5.36 -15.19
N SER A 282 -7.13 5.14 -16.50
CA SER A 282 -8.27 4.87 -17.37
C SER A 282 -8.99 3.56 -17.01
N MET A 283 -10.29 3.49 -17.31
CA MET A 283 -11.09 2.27 -17.10
C MET A 283 -10.48 1.03 -17.77
N GLY A 284 -9.84 1.19 -18.93
CA GLY A 284 -9.13 0.11 -19.61
C GLY A 284 -7.93 -0.41 -18.81
N GLN A 285 -7.17 0.47 -18.14
CA GLN A 285 -6.07 0.06 -17.27
C GLN A 285 -6.59 -0.60 -15.99
N LEU A 286 -7.70 -0.11 -15.42
CA LEU A 286 -8.35 -0.76 -14.28
C LEU A 286 -8.79 -2.19 -14.60
N LEU A 287 -9.46 -2.40 -15.74
CA LEU A 287 -9.86 -3.73 -16.21
C LEU A 287 -8.64 -4.63 -16.46
N TYR A 288 -7.57 -4.08 -17.04
CA TYR A 288 -6.34 -4.81 -17.27
C TYR A 288 -5.66 -5.25 -15.97
N ALA A 289 -5.53 -4.34 -15.00
CA ALA A 289 -4.96 -4.60 -13.69
C ALA A 289 -5.76 -5.66 -12.92
N GLY A 290 -7.08 -5.51 -12.86
CA GLY A 290 -7.96 -6.50 -12.22
C GLY A 290 -7.87 -7.86 -12.90
N THR A 291 -7.79 -7.89 -14.23
CA THR A 291 -7.64 -9.15 -15.00
C THR A 291 -6.32 -9.85 -14.65
N LEU A 292 -5.21 -9.11 -14.59
CA LEU A 292 -3.92 -9.67 -14.24
C LEU A 292 -3.88 -10.16 -12.79
N ALA A 293 -4.42 -9.39 -11.84
CA ALA A 293 -4.54 -9.82 -10.45
C ALA A 293 -5.34 -11.12 -10.33
N GLN A 294 -6.47 -11.24 -11.04
CA GLN A 294 -7.24 -12.48 -11.07
C GLN A 294 -6.43 -13.64 -11.66
N LEU A 295 -5.74 -13.42 -12.78
CA LEU A 295 -4.97 -14.45 -13.47
C LEU A 295 -3.78 -14.92 -12.65
N GLU A 296 -3.07 -14.01 -11.99
CA GLU A 296 -1.94 -14.30 -11.11
C GLU A 296 -2.43 -15.16 -9.93
N ASN A 297 -3.40 -14.66 -9.16
CA ASN A 297 -3.91 -15.34 -7.98
C ASN A 297 -4.50 -16.73 -8.30
N ARG A 298 -5.21 -16.82 -9.42
CA ARG A 298 -5.74 -18.10 -9.92
C ARG A 298 -4.65 -19.03 -10.40
N GLY A 299 -3.63 -18.51 -11.08
CA GLY A 299 -2.48 -19.28 -11.53
C GLY A 299 -1.72 -19.90 -10.37
N PHE A 300 -1.57 -19.14 -9.27
CA PHE A 300 -0.97 -19.61 -8.03
C PHE A 300 -1.79 -20.73 -7.37
N HIS A 301 -3.10 -20.53 -7.19
CA HIS A 301 -3.94 -21.49 -6.44
C HIS A 301 -4.44 -22.69 -7.25
N GLU A 302 -4.68 -22.53 -8.55
CA GLU A 302 -5.35 -23.53 -9.40
C GLU A 302 -4.44 -24.02 -10.54
N GLY A 303 -3.24 -23.46 -10.67
CA GLY A 303 -2.28 -23.78 -11.72
C GLY A 303 -2.65 -23.24 -13.10
N TYR A 304 -1.86 -23.66 -14.09
CA TYR A 304 -2.03 -23.32 -15.50
C TYR A 304 -2.40 -24.57 -16.31
N GLY A 305 -3.02 -24.37 -17.48
CA GLY A 305 -3.32 -25.47 -18.40
C GLY A 305 -2.08 -26.28 -18.79
N LYS A 306 -2.28 -27.50 -19.32
CA LYS A 306 -1.17 -28.30 -19.85
C LYS A 306 -0.72 -27.82 -21.24
N GLY A 307 0.46 -28.25 -21.68
CA GLY A 307 0.98 -28.01 -23.03
C GLY A 307 1.60 -26.63 -23.25
N ARG A 308 1.94 -26.31 -24.51
CA ARG A 308 2.69 -25.09 -24.89
C ARG A 308 2.00 -23.81 -24.45
N ARG A 309 0.67 -23.72 -24.62
CA ARG A 309 -0.12 -22.53 -24.24
C ARG A 309 -0.12 -22.29 -22.74
N GLY A 310 -0.28 -23.34 -21.94
CA GLY A 310 -0.26 -23.23 -20.49
C GLY A 310 1.09 -22.79 -19.93
N ARG A 311 2.19 -23.41 -20.42
CA ARG A 311 3.55 -22.98 -20.09
C ARG A 311 3.84 -21.52 -20.47
N LYS A 312 3.30 -21.06 -21.61
CA LYS A 312 3.39 -19.65 -22.02
C LYS A 312 2.70 -18.74 -20.99
N LEU A 313 1.47 -19.06 -20.58
CA LEU A 313 0.71 -18.29 -19.59
C LEU A 313 1.39 -18.28 -18.21
N GLN A 314 1.96 -19.42 -17.80
CA GLN A 314 2.68 -19.55 -16.52
C GLN A 314 3.87 -18.59 -16.43
N ARG A 315 4.52 -18.24 -17.55
CA ARG A 315 5.60 -17.26 -17.59
C ARG A 315 5.08 -15.82 -17.75
N GLU A 316 4.15 -15.61 -18.67
CA GLU A 316 3.72 -14.25 -19.02
C GLU A 316 2.86 -13.58 -17.95
N VAL A 317 2.01 -14.34 -17.24
CA VAL A 317 1.09 -13.74 -16.26
C VAL A 317 1.87 -13.10 -15.11
N PRO A 318 2.80 -13.82 -14.42
CA PRO A 318 3.62 -13.20 -13.38
C PRO A 318 4.46 -12.03 -13.89
N GLU A 319 5.06 -12.15 -15.09
CA GLU A 319 5.87 -11.05 -15.65
C GLU A 319 5.04 -9.79 -15.90
N LYS A 320 3.85 -9.94 -16.52
CA LYS A 320 2.95 -8.81 -16.79
C LYS A 320 2.38 -8.21 -15.50
N TYR A 321 2.09 -9.06 -14.51
CA TYR A 321 1.65 -8.63 -13.19
C TYR A 321 2.74 -7.82 -12.50
N MET A 322 4.00 -8.28 -12.51
CA MET A 322 5.13 -7.55 -11.95
C MET A 322 5.31 -6.16 -12.59
N GLN A 323 5.16 -6.06 -13.92
CA GLN A 323 5.26 -4.79 -14.64
C GLN A 323 4.16 -3.78 -14.30
N MET A 324 3.10 -4.17 -13.60
CA MET A 324 2.13 -3.22 -13.05
C MET A 324 2.71 -2.41 -11.90
N PHE A 325 3.68 -2.95 -11.17
CA PHE A 325 4.26 -2.35 -9.97
C PHE A 325 5.69 -1.86 -10.21
N LEU A 326 6.42 -2.53 -11.09
CA LEU A 326 7.79 -2.19 -11.46
C LEU A 326 7.93 -2.06 -12.99
N PRO A 327 7.56 -0.89 -13.56
CA PRO A 327 7.81 -0.61 -14.97
C PRO A 327 9.29 -0.78 -15.34
N LYS A 328 9.53 -1.32 -16.54
CA LYS A 328 10.86 -1.38 -17.16
C LYS A 328 11.26 -0.05 -17.81
N ASP A 329 10.34 0.90 -17.92
CA ASP A 329 10.51 2.22 -18.52
C ASP A 329 11.51 3.06 -17.70
N PRO A 330 12.70 3.40 -18.25
CA PRO A 330 13.69 4.21 -17.54
C PRO A 330 13.18 5.60 -17.17
N ALA A 331 12.35 6.22 -18.02
CA ALA A 331 11.81 7.55 -17.76
C ALA A 331 10.87 7.55 -16.54
N TRP A 332 10.09 6.47 -16.38
CA TRP A 332 9.27 6.28 -15.18
C TRP A 332 10.14 6.13 -13.93
N ARG A 333 11.23 5.36 -14.01
CA ARG A 333 12.15 5.16 -12.88
C ARG A 333 12.82 6.46 -12.45
N GLU A 334 13.33 7.23 -13.40
CA GLU A 334 13.92 8.56 -13.12
C GLU A 334 12.89 9.52 -12.54
N SER A 335 11.66 9.54 -13.08
CA SER A 335 10.58 10.33 -12.52
C SER A 335 10.27 9.95 -11.08
N MET A 336 10.21 8.66 -10.77
CA MET A 336 9.96 8.16 -9.40
C MET A 336 11.07 8.61 -8.44
N LEU A 337 12.34 8.49 -8.84
CA LEU A 337 13.47 8.96 -8.02
C LEU A 337 13.42 10.49 -7.82
N GLY A 338 13.09 11.25 -8.86
CA GLY A 338 12.94 12.70 -8.78
C GLY A 338 11.80 13.16 -7.86
N HIS A 339 10.73 12.37 -7.75
CA HIS A 339 9.67 12.60 -6.75
C HIS A 339 10.15 12.26 -5.33
N CYS A 340 10.87 11.15 -5.15
CA CYS A 340 11.46 10.78 -3.85
C CYS A 340 12.38 11.89 -3.31
N ARG A 341 13.30 12.40 -4.15
CA ARG A 341 14.20 13.51 -3.78
C ARG A 341 13.44 14.73 -3.30
N TYR A 342 12.39 15.09 -4.04
CA TYR A 342 11.55 16.22 -3.67
C TYR A 342 10.86 16.00 -2.31
N VAL A 343 10.22 14.84 -2.12
CA VAL A 343 9.52 14.52 -0.86
C VAL A 343 10.51 14.51 0.30
N PHE A 344 11.68 13.89 0.16
CA PHE A 344 12.61 13.80 1.27
C PHE A 344 13.30 15.14 1.59
N GLU A 345 13.66 15.92 0.58
CA GLU A 345 14.30 17.22 0.83
C GLU A 345 13.29 18.27 1.29
N ASP A 346 12.18 18.44 0.58
CA ASP A 346 11.21 19.49 0.89
C ASP A 346 10.26 19.06 2.01
N VAL A 347 9.54 17.95 1.83
CA VAL A 347 8.48 17.56 2.77
C VAL A 347 9.05 17.03 4.09
N VAL A 348 10.02 16.12 4.04
CA VAL A 348 10.60 15.52 5.27
C VAL A 348 11.55 16.51 5.94
N LYS A 349 12.62 16.92 5.27
CA LYS A 349 13.69 17.70 5.92
C LYS A 349 13.28 19.15 6.16
N ASN A 350 12.83 19.88 5.13
CA ASN A 350 12.57 21.32 5.27
C ASN A 350 11.27 21.62 6.01
N ARG A 351 10.21 20.86 5.75
CA ARG A 351 8.89 21.11 6.34
C ARG A 351 8.70 20.33 7.62
N PHE A 352 8.67 18.99 7.59
CA PHE A 352 8.36 18.22 8.79
C PHE A 352 9.41 18.39 9.91
N CYS A 353 10.70 18.20 9.59
CA CYS A 353 11.77 18.36 10.57
C CYS A 353 12.12 19.83 10.83
N GLY A 354 11.91 20.71 9.83
CA GLY A 354 12.19 22.14 9.92
C GLY A 354 11.11 22.98 10.60
N LEU A 355 9.98 22.40 11.03
CA LEU A 355 8.94 23.05 11.87
C LEU A 355 9.47 23.58 13.24
N VAL A 356 10.78 23.57 13.48
CA VAL A 356 11.40 24.20 14.64
C VAL A 356 11.56 25.72 14.42
N ALA A 357 10.47 26.46 14.63
CA ALA A 357 10.44 27.79 15.25
C ALA A 357 9.01 28.36 15.18
N GLY A 358 8.20 28.04 16.19
CA GLY A 358 6.93 28.73 16.49
C GLY A 358 6.82 28.92 17.99
#